data_AF-A0A495S8W2-F1
#
_entry.id   AF-A0A495S8W2-F1
#
_cell.length_a   1.000
_cell.length_b   1.000
_cell.length_c   1.000
_cell.angle_alpha   90.00
_cell.angle_beta   90.00
_cell.angle_gamma   90.00
#
_symmetry.space_group_name_H-M   'P 1'
#
loop_
_entity.id
_entity.type
_entity.pdbx_description
1 polymer ?
#
loop_
_entity_poly.entity_id
_entity_poly.type
_entity_poly.pdbx_seq_one_letter_code
_entity_poly.pdbx_strand_id
1 'polypeptide(L)'
;MLVSFMDFSIEYLKLDQLRQLQSERLAKLVGYLEERSGFYRGKLNELGISSQDIRTIEDITKLPITYKQDLRDHYPFGLFTVPKNELQRIHCSSGTTGKPTVVGYTKEDVDLFSEVVARSLNAAGAKPGMQLHNAYGYGIFTGGLGLHYGAEKLGMSVLPISGGMTARQVDLILDFKPEVICCSPSYALTIADEFAKKGITAEEVSLQYAVLGSEPWTEIIRGHIEEKLGVHATNIYGLSEIIGPGVSMEDFEEKGGAYIWEDHFYPEILDPVTKQPVPFGEEGVLVITTLTKKAMPLLRYWTNDITSLYYDQNAKRTMVKMKPIVGRADDMLIVRGVNVYPSQIEDAFSYVEGVVPNYYLTPVEKEQMCVALDVDVEINDELVKARQLEINTDDYLNFVGSFGKNIENEIKKRVGITTKVRVHAQDSLPKCEGGKINRILKK
;
A
#
# COMPACT_ATOMS: atom_id res chain seq x y z
N MET A 1 37.26 -1.52 -4.36
CA MET A 1 36.29 -2.49 -3.81
C MET A 1 35.25 -2.74 -4.89
N LEU A 2 35.17 -3.95 -5.42
CA LEU A 2 34.12 -4.31 -6.38
C LEU A 2 32.80 -4.31 -5.61
N VAL A 3 31.88 -3.41 -5.97
CA VAL A 3 30.50 -3.46 -5.51
C VAL A 3 29.94 -4.77 -6.05
N SER A 4 29.65 -5.72 -5.16
CA SER A 4 28.93 -6.94 -5.55
C SER A 4 27.54 -6.50 -5.99
N PHE A 5 27.25 -6.55 -7.28
CA PHE A 5 25.91 -6.30 -7.78
C PHE A 5 24.95 -7.34 -7.21
N MET A 6 23.76 -6.91 -6.80
CA MET A 6 22.69 -7.83 -6.39
C MET A 6 22.27 -8.67 -7.60
N ASP A 7 22.00 -9.96 -7.36
CA ASP A 7 21.46 -10.87 -8.36
C ASP A 7 19.93 -10.79 -8.38
N PHE A 8 19.38 -10.35 -9.51
CA PHE A 8 17.92 -10.25 -9.73
C PHE A 8 17.37 -11.41 -10.57
N SER A 9 18.17 -12.43 -10.89
CA SER A 9 17.78 -13.53 -11.77
C SER A 9 16.55 -14.31 -11.28
N ILE A 10 16.31 -14.35 -9.96
CA ILE A 10 15.15 -15.01 -9.35
C ILE A 10 13.81 -14.40 -9.81
N GLU A 11 13.80 -13.12 -10.21
CA GLU A 11 12.62 -12.40 -10.70
C GLU A 11 12.14 -12.91 -12.08
N TYR A 12 12.98 -13.71 -12.76
CA TYR A 12 12.77 -14.18 -14.13
C TYR A 12 12.69 -15.71 -14.22
N LEU A 13 12.58 -16.43 -13.10
CA LEU A 13 12.39 -17.88 -13.11
C LEU A 13 11.16 -18.26 -13.92
N LYS A 14 11.24 -19.34 -14.71
CA LYS A 14 10.04 -19.87 -15.37
C LYS A 14 9.02 -20.28 -14.32
N LEU A 15 7.73 -20.16 -14.65
CA LEU A 15 6.65 -20.40 -13.67
C LEU A 15 6.74 -21.79 -13.01
N ASP A 16 7.06 -22.85 -13.76
CA ASP A 16 7.24 -24.20 -13.20
C ASP A 16 8.40 -24.27 -12.20
N GLN A 17 9.50 -23.53 -12.45
CA GLN A 17 10.64 -23.46 -11.53
C GLN A 17 10.28 -22.67 -10.27
N LEU A 18 9.52 -21.57 -10.43
CA LEU A 18 9.01 -20.79 -9.31
C LEU A 18 8.06 -21.63 -8.45
N ARG A 19 7.14 -22.40 -9.06
CA ARG A 19 6.22 -23.31 -8.35
C ARG A 19 6.94 -24.42 -7.60
N GLN A 20 8.00 -24.98 -8.19
CA GLN A 20 8.86 -25.95 -7.50
C GLN A 20 9.54 -25.32 -6.27
N LEU A 21 10.13 -24.12 -6.43
CA LEU A 21 10.75 -23.39 -5.32
C LEU A 21 9.75 -23.08 -4.20
N GLN A 22 8.56 -22.62 -4.56
CA GLN A 22 7.48 -22.33 -3.61
C GLN A 22 7.02 -23.59 -2.87
N SER A 23 6.89 -24.72 -3.57
CA SER A 23 6.54 -26.01 -2.98
C SER A 23 7.56 -26.45 -1.92
N GLU A 24 8.85 -26.35 -2.25
CA GLU A 24 9.93 -26.68 -1.32
C GLU A 24 9.95 -25.76 -0.08
N ARG A 25 9.73 -24.46 -0.29
CA ARG A 25 9.69 -23.48 0.81
C ARG A 25 8.44 -23.67 1.68
N LEU A 26 7.28 -23.96 1.08
CA LEU A 26 6.04 -24.23 1.82
C LEU A 26 6.16 -25.47 2.71
N ALA A 27 6.64 -26.60 2.16
CA ALA A 27 6.81 -27.82 2.94
C ALA A 27 7.75 -27.62 4.14
N LYS A 28 8.89 -26.92 3.91
CA LYS A 28 9.82 -26.53 4.99
C LYS A 28 9.16 -25.62 6.03
N LEU A 29 8.39 -24.64 5.58
CA LEU A 29 7.70 -23.71 6.47
C LEU A 29 6.69 -24.43 7.37
N VAL A 30 5.87 -25.33 6.81
CA VAL A 30 4.86 -26.06 7.59
C VAL A 30 5.53 -26.96 8.62
N GLY A 31 6.60 -27.69 8.25
CA GLY A 31 7.38 -28.48 9.21
C GLY A 31 7.98 -27.62 10.33
N TYR A 32 8.54 -26.47 9.97
CA TYR A 32 9.09 -25.51 10.94
C TYR A 32 8.01 -24.99 11.92
N LEU A 33 6.83 -24.66 11.41
CA LEU A 33 5.70 -24.17 12.20
C LEU A 33 5.11 -25.25 13.12
N GLU A 34 4.96 -26.47 12.61
CA GLU A 34 4.51 -27.63 13.39
C GLU A 34 5.47 -27.90 14.57
N GLU A 35 6.77 -27.78 14.35
CA GLU A 35 7.80 -27.99 15.39
C GLU A 35 7.86 -26.83 16.40
N ARG A 36 7.71 -25.58 15.96
CA ARG A 36 8.07 -24.41 16.79
C ARG A 36 6.93 -23.52 17.24
N SER A 37 5.76 -23.62 16.62
CA SER A 37 4.59 -22.81 16.99
C SER A 37 3.50 -23.67 17.60
N GLY A 38 3.25 -23.48 18.89
CA GLY A 38 2.13 -24.14 19.58
C GLY A 38 0.78 -23.78 18.95
N PHE A 39 0.63 -22.54 18.45
CA PHE A 39 -0.55 -22.09 17.73
C PHE A 39 -0.77 -22.87 16.43
N TYR A 40 0.22 -22.92 15.54
CA TYR A 40 0.06 -23.62 14.27
C TYR A 40 -0.05 -25.13 14.45
N ARG A 41 0.70 -25.72 15.39
CA ARG A 41 0.51 -27.13 15.76
C ARG A 41 -0.92 -27.43 16.20
N GLY A 42 -1.51 -26.55 17.03
CA GLY A 42 -2.92 -26.66 17.43
C GLY A 42 -3.86 -26.65 16.22
N LYS A 43 -3.71 -25.67 15.32
CA LYS A 43 -4.52 -25.54 14.11
C LYS A 43 -4.38 -26.73 13.14
N LEU A 44 -3.16 -27.24 12.95
CA LEU A 44 -2.91 -28.40 12.10
C LEU A 44 -3.58 -29.67 12.69
N ASN A 45 -3.45 -29.87 14.01
CA ASN A 45 -4.11 -30.98 14.72
C ASN A 45 -5.64 -30.91 14.63
N GLU A 46 -6.24 -29.72 14.76
CA GLU A 46 -7.69 -29.50 14.60
C GLU A 46 -8.19 -29.90 13.21
N LEU A 47 -7.38 -29.69 12.18
CA LEU A 47 -7.65 -30.05 10.79
C LEU A 47 -7.29 -31.51 10.47
N GLY A 48 -6.64 -32.22 11.38
CA GLY A 48 -6.17 -33.59 11.17
C GLY A 48 -5.09 -33.73 10.10
N ILE A 49 -4.30 -32.67 9.87
CA ILE A 49 -3.20 -32.64 8.89
C ILE A 49 -1.86 -32.47 9.59
N SER A 50 -0.79 -32.95 8.96
CA SER A 50 0.59 -32.83 9.40
C SER A 50 1.47 -32.19 8.32
N SER A 51 2.72 -31.84 8.65
CA SER A 51 3.67 -31.36 7.63
C SER A 51 3.92 -32.33 6.48
N GLN A 52 3.70 -33.64 6.67
CA GLN A 52 3.88 -34.67 5.64
C GLN A 52 2.79 -34.65 4.55
N ASP A 53 1.67 -33.99 4.83
CA ASP A 53 0.52 -33.88 3.91
C ASP A 53 0.66 -32.72 2.91
N ILE A 54 1.74 -31.94 3.04
CA ILE A 54 2.06 -30.76 2.23
C ILE A 54 3.28 -31.06 1.36
N ARG A 55 3.05 -31.23 0.06
CA ARG A 55 4.09 -31.62 -0.91
C ARG A 55 4.28 -30.57 -1.99
N THR A 56 3.19 -29.92 -2.40
CA THR A 56 3.22 -28.90 -3.45
C THR A 56 2.56 -27.61 -2.98
N ILE A 57 2.79 -26.53 -3.71
CA ILE A 57 2.21 -25.22 -3.38
C ILE A 57 0.67 -25.22 -3.45
N GLU A 58 0.07 -26.12 -4.24
CA GLU A 58 -1.39 -26.30 -4.32
C GLU A 58 -2.00 -26.84 -3.01
N ASP A 59 -1.21 -27.55 -2.20
CA ASP A 59 -1.64 -28.06 -0.89
C ASP A 59 -1.88 -26.93 0.13
N ILE A 60 -1.50 -25.68 -0.19
CA ILE A 60 -1.76 -24.52 0.66
C ILE A 60 -3.23 -24.39 1.04
N THR A 61 -4.16 -24.81 0.18
CA THR A 61 -5.61 -24.76 0.44
C THR A 61 -6.05 -25.61 1.64
N LYS A 62 -5.26 -26.62 2.02
CA LYS A 62 -5.48 -27.46 3.22
C LYS A 62 -5.12 -26.74 4.52
N LEU A 63 -4.27 -25.71 4.44
CA LEU A 63 -3.70 -25.03 5.60
C LEU A 63 -4.68 -24.02 6.22
N PRO A 64 -4.59 -23.79 7.54
CA PRO A 64 -5.46 -22.86 8.24
C PRO A 64 -5.22 -21.41 7.78
N ILE A 65 -6.30 -20.63 7.75
CA ILE A 65 -6.24 -19.17 7.59
C ILE A 65 -5.84 -18.54 8.92
N THR A 66 -4.89 -17.61 8.89
CA THR A 66 -4.51 -16.81 10.06
C THR A 66 -5.17 -15.44 9.99
N TYR A 67 -5.90 -15.04 11.02
CA TYR A 67 -6.55 -13.74 11.10
C TYR A 67 -5.79 -12.78 12.01
N LYS A 68 -6.03 -11.48 11.81
CA LYS A 68 -5.49 -10.43 12.70
C LYS A 68 -5.87 -10.63 14.17
N GLN A 69 -7.02 -11.24 14.44
CA GLN A 69 -7.44 -11.54 15.81
C GLN A 69 -6.55 -12.59 16.47
N ASP A 70 -6.07 -13.60 15.73
CA ASP A 70 -5.12 -14.58 16.25
C ASP A 70 -3.84 -13.88 16.75
N LEU A 71 -3.33 -12.88 16.01
CA LEU A 71 -2.16 -12.10 16.42
C LEU A 71 -2.41 -11.30 17.71
N ARG A 72 -3.63 -10.78 17.90
CA ARG A 72 -4.02 -10.03 19.11
C ARG A 72 -4.18 -10.92 20.32
N ASP A 73 -4.77 -12.10 20.13
CA ASP A 73 -5.01 -13.08 21.20
C ASP A 73 -3.70 -13.66 21.75
N HIS A 74 -2.67 -13.72 20.89
CA HIS A 74 -1.33 -14.20 21.23
C HIS A 74 -0.32 -13.08 21.52
N TYR A 75 -0.77 -11.85 21.73
CA TYR A 75 0.10 -10.74 22.10
C TYR A 75 0.84 -11.02 23.43
N PRO A 76 2.12 -10.61 23.58
CA PRO A 76 2.95 -9.93 22.58
C PRO A 76 3.81 -10.86 21.73
N PHE A 77 4.07 -12.10 22.17
CA PHE A 77 5.09 -12.97 21.55
C PHE A 77 4.59 -14.40 21.27
N GLY A 78 3.29 -14.68 21.45
CA GLY A 78 2.75 -16.05 21.38
C GLY A 78 2.78 -16.70 19.99
N LEU A 79 2.96 -15.92 18.92
CA LEU A 79 3.12 -16.43 17.55
C LEU A 79 4.59 -16.46 17.06
N PHE A 80 5.54 -16.08 17.91
CA PHE A 80 6.94 -16.09 17.54
C PHE A 80 7.50 -17.52 17.58
N THR A 81 8.31 -17.87 16.59
CA THR A 81 8.92 -19.20 16.42
C THR A 81 10.39 -19.24 16.85
N VAL A 82 10.90 -18.12 17.36
CA VAL A 82 12.25 -17.94 17.89
C VAL A 82 12.19 -17.31 19.29
N PRO A 83 13.14 -17.62 20.17
CA PRO A 83 13.24 -16.96 21.47
C PRO A 83 13.60 -15.48 21.33
N LYS A 84 13.28 -14.68 22.35
CA LYS A 84 13.47 -13.21 22.33
C LYS A 84 14.91 -12.77 22.07
N ASN A 85 15.90 -13.55 22.48
CA ASN A 85 17.32 -13.26 22.27
C ASN A 85 17.78 -13.47 20.81
N GLU A 86 16.98 -14.12 19.96
CA GLU A 86 17.22 -14.22 18.51
C GLU A 86 16.54 -13.10 17.72
N LEU A 87 15.72 -12.25 18.37
CA LEU A 87 15.09 -11.11 17.74
C LEU A 87 16.07 -9.95 17.59
N GLN A 88 16.30 -9.55 16.35
CA GLN A 88 17.09 -8.38 15.98
C GLN A 88 16.25 -7.10 16.03
N ARG A 89 14.95 -7.20 15.72
CA ARG A 89 14.05 -6.04 15.64
C ARG A 89 12.62 -6.41 16.01
N ILE A 90 11.92 -5.47 16.65
CA ILE A 90 10.49 -5.54 16.97
C ILE A 90 9.82 -4.25 16.49
N HIS A 91 8.71 -4.40 15.79
CA HIS A 91 7.80 -3.32 15.41
C HIS A 91 6.42 -3.58 16.00
N CYS A 92 5.62 -2.52 16.09
CA CYS A 92 4.28 -2.59 16.66
C CYS A 92 3.34 -1.64 15.93
N SER A 93 2.09 -2.04 15.75
CA SER A 93 1.07 -1.15 15.20
C SER A 93 0.68 -0.05 16.20
N SER A 94 0.19 1.08 15.69
CA SER A 94 -0.15 2.26 16.49
C SER A 94 -1.39 2.11 17.40
N GLY A 95 -2.04 0.94 17.40
CA GLY A 95 -3.12 0.49 18.29
C GLY A 95 -3.96 1.59 18.96
N THR A 96 -5.00 2.08 18.30
CA THR A 96 -5.84 3.18 18.85
C THR A 96 -7.07 2.70 19.64
N THR A 97 -7.43 1.41 19.58
CA THR A 97 -8.65 0.88 20.23
C THR A 97 -8.50 -0.51 20.87
N GLY A 98 -7.28 -1.07 20.95
CA GLY A 98 -7.03 -2.39 21.52
C GLY A 98 -5.55 -2.74 21.62
N LYS A 99 -5.22 -4.00 21.98
CA LYS A 99 -3.82 -4.48 22.01
C LYS A 99 -3.22 -4.37 20.59
N PRO A 100 -2.05 -3.74 20.45
CA PRO A 100 -1.43 -3.58 19.15
C PRO A 100 -0.89 -4.92 18.63
N THR A 101 -0.68 -5.00 17.33
CA THR A 101 -0.05 -6.16 16.70
C THR A 101 1.46 -5.99 16.80
N VAL A 102 2.17 -7.00 17.34
CA VAL A 102 3.62 -7.02 17.42
C VAL A 102 4.16 -7.88 16.29
N VAL A 103 5.19 -7.39 15.62
CA VAL A 103 5.91 -8.14 14.60
C VAL A 103 7.39 -8.09 14.91
N GLY A 104 8.11 -9.15 14.62
CA GLY A 104 9.55 -9.17 14.84
C GLY A 104 10.32 -9.81 13.71
N TYR A 105 11.63 -9.66 13.83
CA TYR A 105 12.59 -10.00 12.79
C TYR A 105 13.83 -10.59 13.46
N THR A 106 14.28 -11.76 12.99
CA THR A 106 15.66 -12.22 13.23
C THR A 106 16.63 -11.39 12.40
N LYS A 107 17.93 -11.64 12.53
CA LYS A 107 18.93 -11.05 11.64
C LYS A 107 18.63 -11.37 10.17
N GLU A 108 18.33 -12.64 9.87
CA GLU A 108 18.01 -13.07 8.50
C GLU A 108 16.71 -12.45 7.98
N ASP A 109 15.71 -12.22 8.83
CA ASP A 109 14.50 -11.52 8.43
C ASP A 109 14.78 -10.05 8.06
N VAL A 110 15.71 -9.39 8.76
CA VAL A 110 16.15 -8.02 8.41
C VAL A 110 16.92 -8.02 7.09
N ASP A 111 17.78 -9.01 6.87
CA ASP A 111 18.53 -9.14 5.62
C ASP A 111 17.60 -9.41 4.42
N LEU A 112 16.59 -10.26 4.63
CA LEU A 112 15.49 -10.54 3.69
C LEU A 112 14.67 -9.26 3.41
N PHE A 113 14.26 -8.54 4.45
CA PHE A 113 13.49 -7.32 4.30
C PHE A 113 14.27 -6.28 3.46
N SER A 114 15.57 -6.13 3.74
CA SER A 114 16.45 -5.26 2.97
C SER A 114 16.55 -5.72 1.51
N GLU A 115 16.59 -7.03 1.26
CA GLU A 115 16.67 -7.61 -0.09
C GLU A 115 15.41 -7.33 -0.90
N VAL A 116 14.23 -7.62 -0.36
CA VAL A 116 12.97 -7.45 -1.09
C VAL A 116 12.70 -5.97 -1.38
N VAL A 117 13.10 -5.06 -0.48
CA VAL A 117 13.00 -3.62 -0.72
C VAL A 117 14.03 -3.15 -1.75
N ALA A 118 15.26 -3.67 -1.74
CA ALA A 118 16.26 -3.34 -2.76
C ALA A 118 15.79 -3.76 -4.17
N ARG A 119 15.17 -4.95 -4.30
CA ARG A 119 14.51 -5.39 -5.54
C ARG A 119 13.38 -4.44 -5.95
N SER A 120 12.54 -4.02 -5.00
CA SER A 120 11.48 -3.04 -5.23
C SER A 120 12.01 -1.69 -5.72
N LEU A 121 13.06 -1.16 -5.10
CA LEU A 121 13.68 0.10 -5.53
C LEU A 121 14.28 -0.02 -6.93
N ASN A 122 14.94 -1.14 -7.24
CA ASN A 122 15.46 -1.39 -8.59
C ASN A 122 14.33 -1.48 -9.64
N ALA A 123 13.22 -2.16 -9.32
CA ALA A 123 12.03 -2.19 -10.17
C ALA A 123 11.38 -0.81 -10.34
N ALA A 124 11.50 0.07 -9.34
CA ALA A 124 11.04 1.46 -9.41
C ALA A 124 11.90 2.37 -10.30
N GLY A 125 13.05 1.88 -10.80
CA GLY A 125 14.01 2.65 -11.58
C GLY A 125 15.22 3.18 -10.80
N ALA A 126 15.27 2.96 -9.48
CA ALA A 126 16.42 3.35 -8.68
C ALA A 126 17.66 2.51 -9.02
N LYS A 127 18.85 3.11 -8.89
CA LYS A 127 20.12 2.47 -9.23
C LYS A 127 21.16 2.70 -8.12
N PRO A 128 22.16 1.80 -7.99
CA PRO A 128 23.30 2.05 -7.12
C PRO A 128 23.94 3.42 -7.44
N GLY A 129 24.31 4.17 -6.40
CA GLY A 129 24.91 5.51 -6.52
C GLY A 129 23.91 6.69 -6.52
N MET A 130 22.61 6.45 -6.71
CA MET A 130 21.58 7.48 -6.52
C MET A 130 21.38 7.83 -5.04
N GLN A 131 20.75 8.97 -4.77
CA GLN A 131 20.30 9.35 -3.43
C GLN A 131 18.79 9.16 -3.27
N LEU A 132 18.39 8.60 -2.13
CA LEU A 132 17.00 8.36 -1.76
C LEU A 132 16.59 9.28 -0.62
N HIS A 133 15.57 10.11 -0.88
CA HIS A 133 14.89 10.96 0.07
C HIS A 133 13.78 10.18 0.78
N ASN A 134 14.02 9.70 2.00
CA ASN A 134 13.05 8.91 2.74
C ASN A 134 12.20 9.79 3.66
N ALA A 135 10.99 10.12 3.21
CA ALA A 135 10.03 10.92 3.96
C ALA A 135 8.96 10.08 4.67
N TYR A 136 9.14 8.76 4.76
CA TYR A 136 8.32 7.92 5.65
C TYR A 136 8.74 8.06 7.12
N GLY A 137 7.78 7.99 8.03
CA GLY A 137 8.06 7.95 9.46
C GLY A 137 9.04 6.82 9.85
N TYR A 138 10.07 7.19 10.62
CA TYR A 138 10.99 6.25 11.27
C TYR A 138 10.45 5.80 12.64
N GLY A 139 11.28 5.12 13.42
CA GLY A 139 10.92 4.59 14.73
C GLY A 139 10.20 3.25 14.59
N ILE A 140 8.95 3.19 15.07
CA ILE A 140 8.20 1.93 15.12
C ILE A 140 7.54 1.55 13.79
N PHE A 141 7.48 2.47 12.82
CA PHE A 141 6.93 2.22 11.50
C PHE A 141 7.95 1.51 10.61
N THR A 142 7.50 0.46 9.91
CA THR A 142 8.35 -0.35 9.03
C THR A 142 8.77 0.40 7.76
N GLY A 143 8.04 1.43 7.35
CA GLY A 143 8.35 2.26 6.18
C GLY A 143 9.73 2.92 6.24
N GLY A 144 10.03 3.67 7.32
CA GLY A 144 11.31 4.37 7.46
C GLY A 144 12.50 3.41 7.43
N LEU A 145 12.57 2.46 8.38
CA LEU A 145 13.70 1.53 8.45
C LEU A 145 13.74 0.55 7.27
N GLY A 146 12.59 0.09 6.76
CA GLY A 146 12.54 -0.82 5.61
C GLY A 146 13.17 -0.22 4.37
N LEU A 147 12.70 0.95 3.96
CA LEU A 147 13.24 1.68 2.80
C LEU A 147 14.70 2.07 3.01
N HIS A 148 15.09 2.44 4.24
CA HIS A 148 16.47 2.79 4.57
C HIS A 148 17.44 1.62 4.29
N TYR A 149 17.20 0.46 4.90
CA TYR A 149 18.12 -0.68 4.74
C TYR A 149 18.05 -1.28 3.33
N GLY A 150 16.89 -1.22 2.66
CA GLY A 150 16.78 -1.65 1.27
C GLY A 150 17.56 -0.74 0.31
N ALA A 151 17.51 0.57 0.51
CA ALA A 151 18.26 1.54 -0.28
C ALA A 151 19.78 1.37 -0.08
N GLU A 152 20.24 1.24 1.16
CA GLU A 152 21.65 0.96 1.46
C GLU A 152 22.10 -0.36 0.82
N LYS A 153 21.26 -1.41 0.87
CA LYS A 153 21.56 -2.71 0.26
C LYS A 153 21.63 -2.64 -1.27
N LEU A 154 20.82 -1.79 -1.91
CA LEU A 154 20.92 -1.49 -3.35
C LEU A 154 22.17 -0.66 -3.69
N GLY A 155 22.85 -0.08 -2.71
CA GLY A 155 24.02 0.78 -2.91
C GLY A 155 23.66 2.24 -3.16
N MET A 156 22.51 2.68 -2.67
CA MET A 156 22.11 4.10 -2.67
C MET A 156 22.60 4.80 -1.40
N SER A 157 22.71 6.12 -1.46
CA SER A 157 22.80 6.95 -0.25
C SER A 157 21.39 7.34 0.20
N VAL A 158 21.16 7.47 1.51
CA VAL A 158 19.83 7.76 2.07
C VAL A 158 19.85 9.10 2.81
N LEU A 159 18.86 9.95 2.53
CA LEU A 159 18.50 11.12 3.33
C LEU A 159 17.31 10.72 4.25
N PRO A 160 17.57 10.35 5.53
CA PRO A 160 16.54 9.78 6.41
C PRO A 160 15.75 10.88 7.14
N ILE A 161 14.95 11.65 6.40
CA ILE A 161 14.32 12.87 6.94
C ILE A 161 13.12 12.58 7.85
N SER A 162 12.47 11.42 7.66
CA SER A 162 11.13 11.14 8.20
C SER A 162 10.03 12.02 7.59
N GLY A 163 8.78 11.81 7.98
CA GLY A 163 7.66 12.66 7.57
C GLY A 163 7.59 13.97 8.36
N GLY A 164 6.83 14.93 7.83
CA GLY A 164 6.61 16.24 8.46
C GLY A 164 7.69 17.28 8.10
N MET A 165 7.57 18.48 8.70
CA MET A 165 8.45 19.62 8.41
C MET A 165 8.58 19.94 6.90
N THR A 166 7.45 20.04 6.19
CA THR A 166 7.41 20.08 4.71
C THR A 166 8.33 21.14 4.09
N ALA A 167 8.42 22.35 4.65
CA ALA A 167 9.35 23.38 4.15
C ALA A 167 10.81 22.89 4.15
N ARG A 168 11.21 22.14 5.19
CA ARG A 168 12.54 21.52 5.28
C ARG A 168 12.72 20.39 4.28
N GLN A 169 11.66 19.61 3.97
CA GLN A 169 11.72 18.59 2.93
C GLN A 169 12.13 19.23 1.59
N VAL A 170 11.45 20.32 1.22
CA VAL A 170 11.73 21.07 -0.01
C VAL A 170 13.15 21.62 -0.02
N ASP A 171 13.58 22.31 1.04
CA ASP A 171 14.94 22.88 1.11
C ASP A 171 16.01 21.79 0.94
N LEU A 172 15.83 20.63 1.59
CA LEU A 172 16.78 19.52 1.48
C LEU A 172 16.78 18.87 0.09
N ILE A 173 15.63 18.77 -0.57
CA ILE A 173 15.57 18.25 -1.95
C ILE A 173 16.34 19.19 -2.91
N LEU A 174 16.20 20.51 -2.74
CA LEU A 174 16.92 21.49 -3.56
C LEU A 174 18.44 21.47 -3.32
N ASP A 175 18.84 21.33 -2.06
CA ASP A 175 20.25 21.36 -1.66
C ASP A 175 20.98 20.06 -2.01
N PHE A 176 20.40 18.91 -1.66
CA PHE A 176 21.04 17.60 -1.82
C PHE A 176 20.76 16.94 -3.17
N LYS A 177 19.71 17.39 -3.86
CA LYS A 177 19.33 16.94 -5.20
C LYS A 177 19.15 15.41 -5.34
N PRO A 178 18.35 14.76 -4.48
CA PRO A 178 18.09 13.33 -4.61
C PRO A 178 17.29 12.99 -5.86
N GLU A 179 17.52 11.80 -6.43
CA GLU A 179 16.78 11.31 -7.61
C GLU A 179 15.53 10.51 -7.24
N VAL A 180 15.45 9.98 -6.02
CA VAL A 180 14.32 9.12 -5.59
C VAL A 180 13.68 9.66 -4.32
N ILE A 181 12.35 9.71 -4.26
CA ILE A 181 11.60 10.01 -3.03
C ILE A 181 10.71 8.83 -2.61
N CYS A 182 10.64 8.56 -1.31
CA CYS A 182 9.73 7.59 -0.71
C CYS A 182 8.81 8.27 0.31
N CYS A 183 7.50 8.24 0.07
CA CYS A 183 6.49 8.80 0.98
C CYS A 183 5.07 8.30 0.63
N SER A 184 4.05 8.70 1.38
CA SER A 184 2.66 8.45 0.98
C SER A 184 2.25 9.36 -0.20
N PRO A 185 1.36 8.92 -1.10
CA PRO A 185 0.83 9.74 -2.19
C PRO A 185 0.31 11.11 -1.73
N SER A 186 -0.46 11.16 -0.65
CA SER A 186 -0.98 12.42 -0.11
C SER A 186 0.13 13.36 0.37
N TYR A 187 1.24 12.80 0.90
CA TYR A 187 2.37 13.61 1.33
C TYR A 187 3.24 14.08 0.15
N ALA A 188 3.35 13.30 -0.92
CA ALA A 188 3.98 13.73 -2.17
C ALA A 188 3.28 14.97 -2.74
N LEU A 189 1.95 14.98 -2.77
CA LEU A 189 1.17 16.16 -3.16
C LEU A 189 1.41 17.36 -2.23
N THR A 190 1.51 17.12 -0.92
CA THR A 190 1.80 18.17 0.07
C THR A 190 3.19 18.79 -0.15
N ILE A 191 4.19 17.99 -0.51
CA ILE A 191 5.53 18.47 -0.88
C ILE A 191 5.48 19.24 -2.20
N ALA A 192 4.73 18.75 -3.19
CA ALA A 192 4.53 19.43 -4.47
C ALA A 192 3.90 20.82 -4.31
N ASP A 193 2.90 20.95 -3.45
CA ASP A 193 2.28 22.24 -3.16
C ASP A 193 3.26 23.20 -2.45
N GLU A 194 4.19 22.69 -1.65
CA GLU A 194 5.21 23.50 -1.00
C GLU A 194 6.28 24.00 -1.98
N PHE A 195 6.65 23.20 -2.99
CA PHE A 195 7.46 23.68 -4.12
C PHE A 195 6.74 24.82 -4.87
N ALA A 196 5.46 24.62 -5.20
CA ALA A 196 4.66 25.62 -5.91
C ALA A 196 4.55 26.95 -5.14
N LYS A 197 4.36 26.91 -3.82
CA LYS A 197 4.38 28.12 -2.96
C LYS A 197 5.69 28.89 -3.01
N LYS A 198 6.81 28.20 -3.22
CA LYS A 198 8.14 28.80 -3.38
C LYS A 198 8.42 29.22 -4.83
N GLY A 199 7.46 29.03 -5.75
CA GLY A 199 7.61 29.35 -7.16
C GLY A 199 8.56 28.41 -7.92
N ILE A 200 8.78 27.21 -7.39
CA ILE A 200 9.69 26.21 -7.96
C ILE A 200 8.90 25.30 -8.89
N THR A 201 9.39 25.12 -10.12
CA THR A 201 8.75 24.24 -11.11
C THR A 201 9.31 22.82 -11.07
N ALA A 202 8.61 21.87 -11.70
CA ALA A 202 9.03 20.47 -11.74
C ALA A 202 10.42 20.28 -12.38
N GLU A 203 10.79 21.13 -13.35
CA GLU A 203 12.08 21.08 -14.03
C GLU A 203 13.27 21.47 -13.13
N GLU A 204 13.00 22.19 -12.03
CA GLU A 204 14.01 22.58 -11.04
C GLU A 204 14.18 21.53 -9.94
N VAL A 205 13.28 20.55 -9.87
CA VAL A 205 13.30 19.46 -8.89
C VAL A 205 14.16 18.31 -9.42
N SER A 206 15.08 17.79 -8.60
CA SER A 206 16.00 16.71 -8.99
C SER A 206 15.39 15.31 -9.06
N LEU A 207 14.18 15.17 -8.52
CA LEU A 207 13.49 13.89 -8.39
C LEU A 207 13.17 13.33 -9.77
N GLN A 208 13.37 12.03 -9.94
CA GLN A 208 13.05 11.27 -11.16
C GLN A 208 12.05 10.16 -10.87
N TYR A 209 12.11 9.57 -9.67
CA TYR A 209 11.27 8.44 -9.27
C TYR A 209 10.61 8.71 -7.92
N ALA A 210 9.32 8.39 -7.82
CA ALA A 210 8.57 8.43 -6.57
C ALA A 210 8.04 7.03 -6.24
N VAL A 211 8.46 6.49 -5.09
CA VAL A 211 8.03 5.18 -4.59
C VAL A 211 7.01 5.39 -3.48
N LEU A 212 5.75 5.20 -3.82
CA LEU A 212 4.60 5.65 -3.04
C LEU A 212 3.76 4.48 -2.53
N GLY A 213 3.22 4.60 -1.32
CA GLY A 213 2.43 3.54 -0.71
C GLY A 213 1.86 3.93 0.65
N SER A 214 1.56 2.92 1.47
CA SER A 214 0.90 3.04 2.79
C SER A 214 -0.58 3.43 2.79
N GLU A 215 -1.12 3.83 1.64
CA GLU A 215 -2.54 4.14 1.43
C GLU A 215 -2.97 3.80 -0.01
N PRO A 216 -4.24 3.45 -0.24
CA PRO A 216 -4.81 3.38 -1.59
C PRO A 216 -4.79 4.75 -2.26
N TRP A 217 -4.58 4.76 -3.58
CA TRP A 217 -4.54 5.95 -4.42
C TRP A 217 -4.86 5.57 -5.87
N THR A 218 -5.46 6.50 -6.60
CA THR A 218 -5.87 6.31 -8.00
C THR A 218 -4.83 6.81 -9.00
N GLU A 219 -5.02 6.45 -10.27
CA GLU A 219 -4.23 6.99 -11.39
C GLU A 219 -4.39 8.51 -11.54
N ILE A 220 -5.46 9.12 -11.00
CA ILE A 220 -5.62 10.59 -10.96
C ILE A 220 -4.56 11.19 -10.03
N ILE A 221 -4.46 10.66 -8.81
CA ILE A 221 -3.44 11.10 -7.84
C ILE A 221 -2.05 10.91 -8.44
N ARG A 222 -1.83 9.78 -9.12
CA ARG A 222 -0.59 9.54 -9.85
C ARG A 222 -0.31 10.63 -10.87
N GLY A 223 -1.25 10.91 -11.78
CA GLY A 223 -1.09 11.95 -12.79
C GLY A 223 -0.71 13.31 -12.20
N HIS A 224 -1.39 13.74 -11.13
CA HIS A 224 -1.04 14.99 -10.44
C HIS A 224 0.36 14.99 -9.81
N ILE A 225 0.78 13.86 -9.23
CA ILE A 225 2.12 13.75 -8.65
C ILE A 225 3.19 13.77 -9.76
N GLU A 226 2.99 12.98 -10.82
CA GLU A 226 3.91 12.91 -11.95
C GLU A 226 4.04 14.27 -12.64
N GLU A 227 2.92 14.99 -12.83
CA GLU A 227 2.90 16.35 -13.40
C GLU A 227 3.60 17.37 -12.50
N LYS A 228 3.20 17.46 -11.22
CA LYS A 228 3.70 18.52 -10.32
C LYS A 228 5.16 18.32 -9.89
N LEU A 229 5.64 17.07 -9.81
CA LEU A 229 7.00 16.77 -9.36
C LEU A 229 7.94 16.35 -10.50
N GLY A 230 7.44 16.08 -11.70
CA GLY A 230 8.27 15.62 -12.82
C GLY A 230 8.85 14.22 -12.64
N VAL A 231 8.12 13.31 -11.97
CA VAL A 231 8.60 11.98 -11.58
C VAL A 231 7.85 10.85 -12.28
N HIS A 232 8.44 9.66 -12.33
CA HIS A 232 7.72 8.40 -12.48
C HIS A 232 7.24 7.91 -11.11
N ALA A 233 5.93 7.93 -10.89
CA ALA A 233 5.36 7.48 -9.63
C ALA A 233 5.01 5.99 -9.72
N THR A 234 5.42 5.21 -8.72
CA THR A 234 5.23 3.76 -8.66
C THR A 234 4.69 3.35 -7.29
N ASN A 235 3.82 2.33 -7.28
CA ASN A 235 3.18 1.84 -6.07
C ASN A 235 4.02 0.73 -5.41
N ILE A 236 4.31 0.91 -4.13
CA ILE A 236 4.89 -0.12 -3.24
C ILE A 236 3.86 -0.55 -2.21
N TYR A 237 3.64 -1.86 -2.09
CA TYR A 237 2.71 -2.41 -1.11
C TYR A 237 3.45 -3.24 -0.06
N GLY A 238 2.90 -3.22 1.14
CA GLY A 238 3.50 -3.85 2.30
C GLY A 238 2.62 -3.81 3.54
N LEU A 239 2.79 -4.83 4.38
CA LEU A 239 2.14 -4.98 5.68
C LEU A 239 3.20 -5.35 6.70
N SER A 240 3.11 -4.78 7.91
CA SER A 240 4.09 -5.07 8.96
C SER A 240 4.06 -6.55 9.36
N GLU A 241 2.89 -7.17 9.32
CA GLU A 241 2.66 -8.59 9.62
C GLU A 241 3.41 -9.53 8.67
N ILE A 242 3.61 -9.10 7.41
CA ILE A 242 4.29 -9.88 6.38
C ILE A 242 5.80 -9.61 6.41
N ILE A 243 6.19 -8.34 6.22
CA ILE A 243 7.59 -7.93 6.28
C ILE A 243 7.75 -6.41 6.49
N GLY A 244 6.79 -5.61 6.03
CA GLY A 244 6.92 -4.17 5.81
C GLY A 244 6.70 -3.85 4.32
N PRO A 245 7.19 -2.71 3.81
CA PRO A 245 7.31 -2.46 2.37
C PRO A 245 8.07 -3.57 1.62
N GLY A 246 7.86 -3.66 0.31
CA GLY A 246 8.54 -4.65 -0.53
C GLY A 246 7.87 -6.03 -0.48
N VAL A 247 6.56 -6.10 -0.22
CA VAL A 247 5.77 -7.31 -0.53
C VAL A 247 5.49 -7.36 -2.02
N SER A 248 5.08 -6.22 -2.58
CA SER A 248 4.94 -6.03 -4.02
C SER A 248 5.35 -4.64 -4.47
N MET A 249 5.67 -4.52 -5.76
CA MET A 249 6.18 -3.29 -6.37
C MET A 249 5.78 -3.18 -7.85
N GLU A 250 5.31 -2.01 -8.27
CA GLU A 250 5.19 -1.68 -9.70
C GLU A 250 6.56 -1.50 -10.36
N ASP A 251 6.71 -1.99 -11.60
CA ASP A 251 7.86 -1.65 -12.43
C ASP A 251 7.59 -0.31 -13.12
N PHE A 252 8.55 0.63 -13.09
CA PHE A 252 8.35 1.97 -13.65
C PHE A 252 8.16 1.99 -15.18
N GLU A 253 8.60 0.94 -15.88
CA GLU A 253 8.45 0.80 -17.34
C GLU A 253 7.10 0.16 -17.71
N GLU A 254 6.35 -0.35 -16.73
CA GLU A 254 5.10 -1.05 -16.94
C GLU A 254 3.94 -0.38 -16.21
N LYS A 255 2.72 -0.68 -16.64
CA LYS A 255 1.50 -0.22 -15.99
C LYS A 255 0.60 -1.41 -15.65
N GLY A 256 -0.41 -1.16 -14.81
CA GLY A 256 -1.52 -2.10 -14.57
C GLY A 256 -1.42 -2.96 -13.31
N GLY A 257 -0.33 -2.91 -12.54
CA GLY A 257 -0.24 -3.64 -11.27
C GLY A 257 1.18 -3.84 -10.76
N ALA A 258 1.27 -4.25 -9.50
CA ALA A 258 2.51 -4.47 -8.77
C ALA A 258 2.90 -5.94 -8.76
N TYR A 259 4.15 -6.27 -9.08
CA TYR A 259 4.68 -7.63 -8.96
C TYR A 259 4.80 -8.03 -7.50
N ILE A 260 4.27 -9.18 -7.12
CA ILE A 260 4.51 -9.79 -5.81
C ILE A 260 5.79 -10.61 -5.89
N TRP A 261 6.67 -10.48 -4.90
CA TRP A 261 7.89 -11.30 -4.83
C TRP A 261 7.57 -12.73 -4.37
N GLU A 262 7.00 -13.49 -5.31
CA GLU A 262 6.40 -14.81 -5.15
C GLU A 262 7.32 -15.87 -4.55
N ASP A 263 8.62 -15.65 -4.64
CA ASP A 263 9.60 -16.55 -4.05
C ASP A 263 9.57 -16.47 -2.50
N HIS A 264 9.30 -15.28 -1.93
CA HIS A 264 9.22 -15.07 -0.48
C HIS A 264 7.80 -14.96 0.06
N PHE A 265 6.85 -14.47 -0.76
CA PHE A 265 5.47 -14.22 -0.36
C PHE A 265 4.53 -14.88 -1.35
N TYR A 266 3.82 -15.94 -0.93
CA TYR A 266 2.84 -16.59 -1.81
C TYR A 266 1.47 -15.93 -1.64
N PRO A 267 0.90 -15.33 -2.70
CA PRO A 267 -0.39 -14.68 -2.62
C PRO A 267 -1.53 -15.58 -3.09
N GLU A 268 -2.69 -15.42 -2.46
CA GLU A 268 -3.97 -15.99 -2.88
C GLU A 268 -5.03 -14.88 -2.88
N ILE A 269 -6.04 -14.98 -3.74
CA ILE A 269 -7.27 -14.19 -3.62
C ILE A 269 -8.38 -15.14 -3.21
N LEU A 270 -8.97 -14.90 -2.04
CA LEU A 270 -10.05 -15.73 -1.51
C LEU A 270 -11.38 -14.98 -1.53
N ASP A 271 -12.46 -15.70 -1.82
CA ASP A 271 -13.81 -15.19 -1.68
C ASP A 271 -14.10 -14.85 -0.19
N PRO A 272 -14.66 -13.66 0.11
CA PRO A 272 -14.87 -13.21 1.48
C PRO A 272 -15.87 -14.06 2.26
N VAL A 273 -16.73 -14.84 1.61
CA VAL A 273 -17.76 -15.69 2.22
C VAL A 273 -17.31 -17.14 2.30
N THR A 274 -16.96 -17.74 1.16
CA THR A 274 -16.63 -19.18 1.06
C THR A 274 -15.22 -19.49 1.52
N LYS A 275 -14.34 -18.47 1.58
CA LYS A 275 -12.92 -18.60 1.89
C LYS A 275 -12.14 -19.50 0.92
N GLN A 276 -12.70 -19.74 -0.28
CA GLN A 276 -12.05 -20.50 -1.34
C GLN A 276 -11.34 -19.58 -2.32
N PRO A 277 -10.26 -20.05 -3.00
CA PRO A 277 -9.61 -19.29 -4.04
C PRO A 277 -10.54 -18.93 -5.18
N VAL A 278 -10.44 -17.69 -5.67
CA VAL A 278 -11.14 -17.24 -6.88
C VAL A 278 -10.21 -17.31 -8.10
N PRO A 279 -10.74 -17.41 -9.33
CA PRO A 279 -9.95 -17.32 -10.56
C PRO A 279 -9.12 -16.04 -10.68
N PHE A 280 -8.00 -16.11 -11.39
CA PHE A 280 -7.22 -14.91 -11.72
C PHE A 280 -8.08 -13.87 -12.46
N GLY A 281 -7.92 -12.60 -12.08
CA GLY A 281 -8.71 -11.47 -12.55
C GLY A 281 -9.94 -11.15 -11.70
N GLU A 282 -10.47 -12.10 -10.93
CA GLU A 282 -11.60 -11.87 -10.02
C GLU A 282 -11.13 -11.21 -8.70
N GLU A 283 -11.96 -10.32 -8.18
CA GLU A 283 -11.70 -9.61 -6.93
C GLU A 283 -12.06 -10.46 -5.71
N GLY A 284 -11.25 -10.34 -4.66
CA GLY A 284 -11.49 -10.96 -3.38
C GLY A 284 -10.50 -10.46 -2.35
N VAL A 285 -10.38 -11.17 -1.24
CA VAL A 285 -9.46 -10.80 -0.17
C VAL A 285 -8.08 -11.36 -0.45
N LEU A 286 -7.07 -10.48 -0.45
CA LEU A 286 -5.68 -10.86 -0.53
C LEU A 286 -5.28 -11.64 0.73
N VAL A 287 -4.72 -12.83 0.51
CA VAL A 287 -4.21 -13.71 1.56
C VAL A 287 -2.76 -14.03 1.24
N ILE A 288 -1.87 -13.92 2.24
CA ILE A 288 -0.42 -14.03 2.01
C ILE A 288 0.20 -15.07 2.96
N THR A 289 1.05 -15.93 2.42
CA THR A 289 1.93 -16.82 3.18
C THR A 289 3.39 -16.38 3.08
N THR A 290 4.08 -16.22 4.21
CA THR A 290 5.49 -15.83 4.25
C THR A 290 6.40 -17.07 4.16
N LEU A 291 6.81 -17.45 2.95
CA LEU A 291 7.51 -18.70 2.66
C LEU A 291 8.90 -18.82 3.32
N THR A 292 9.50 -17.71 3.75
CA THR A 292 10.91 -17.65 4.16
C THR A 292 11.18 -16.85 5.44
N LYS A 293 10.15 -16.20 6.00
CA LYS A 293 10.27 -15.42 7.25
C LYS A 293 10.44 -16.37 8.44
N LYS A 294 11.30 -16.01 9.40
CA LYS A 294 11.69 -16.87 10.53
C LYS A 294 11.16 -16.44 11.88
N ALA A 295 11.11 -15.15 12.21
CA ALA A 295 10.77 -14.73 13.58
C ALA A 295 9.29 -14.94 13.90
N MET A 296 8.44 -14.64 12.92
CA MET A 296 6.98 -14.74 13.00
C MET A 296 6.42 -15.03 11.61
N PRO A 297 6.65 -16.23 11.05
CA PRO A 297 6.03 -16.61 9.79
C PRO A 297 4.52 -16.78 9.93
N LEU A 298 3.80 -16.49 8.84
CA LEU A 298 2.35 -16.61 8.77
C LEU A 298 1.93 -17.53 7.62
N LEU A 299 1.02 -18.47 7.91
CA LEU A 299 0.27 -19.23 6.91
C LEU A 299 -1.04 -18.51 6.59
N ARG A 300 -1.29 -18.28 5.31
CA ARG A 300 -2.54 -17.75 4.76
C ARG A 300 -3.10 -16.60 5.60
N TYR A 301 -2.30 -15.56 5.78
CA TYR A 301 -2.70 -14.38 6.56
C TYR A 301 -3.79 -13.60 5.82
N TRP A 302 -4.95 -13.46 6.46
CA TRP A 302 -6.09 -12.71 5.97
C TRP A 302 -5.85 -11.20 6.14
N THR A 303 -5.38 -10.55 5.07
CA THR A 303 -4.99 -9.13 5.11
C THR A 303 -6.17 -8.18 5.31
N ASN A 304 -7.36 -8.61 4.89
CA ASN A 304 -8.56 -7.82 4.61
C ASN A 304 -8.44 -6.84 3.44
N ASP A 305 -7.33 -6.80 2.71
CA ASP A 305 -7.21 -5.93 1.54
C ASP A 305 -7.88 -6.59 0.32
N ILE A 306 -8.68 -5.82 -0.43
CA ILE A 306 -9.42 -6.28 -1.62
C ILE A 306 -8.65 -5.94 -2.89
N THR A 307 -8.35 -6.95 -3.69
CA THR A 307 -7.67 -6.83 -4.99
C THR A 307 -7.91 -8.07 -5.85
N SER A 308 -7.31 -8.11 -7.03
CA SER A 308 -7.20 -9.30 -7.86
C SER A 308 -5.76 -9.55 -8.30
N LEU A 309 -5.47 -10.82 -8.61
CA LEU A 309 -4.19 -11.26 -9.15
C LEU A 309 -4.34 -11.59 -10.63
N TYR A 310 -3.27 -11.38 -11.40
CA TYR A 310 -3.21 -11.84 -12.78
C TYR A 310 -1.76 -12.01 -13.23
N TYR A 311 -1.55 -12.90 -14.22
CA TYR A 311 -0.29 -13.02 -14.94
C TYR A 311 -0.39 -12.23 -16.24
N ASP A 312 0.57 -11.35 -16.47
CA ASP A 312 0.69 -10.57 -17.68
C ASP A 312 1.61 -11.29 -18.67
N GLN A 313 1.12 -11.56 -19.88
CA GLN A 313 1.89 -12.29 -20.89
C GLN A 313 3.02 -11.46 -21.50
N ASN A 314 2.93 -10.13 -21.41
CA ASN A 314 3.93 -9.20 -21.94
C ASN A 314 4.82 -8.60 -20.85
N ALA A 315 4.72 -9.12 -19.63
CA ALA A 315 5.49 -8.66 -18.49
C ALA A 315 6.99 -8.98 -18.62
N LYS A 316 7.81 -8.08 -18.07
CA LYS A 316 9.26 -8.27 -17.90
C LYS A 316 9.58 -9.38 -16.91
N ARG A 317 8.76 -9.55 -15.87
CA ARG A 317 8.94 -10.58 -14.83
C ARG A 317 7.86 -11.66 -14.95
N THR A 318 8.23 -12.87 -14.54
CA THR A 318 7.32 -14.02 -14.58
C THR A 318 6.38 -14.09 -13.38
N MET A 319 6.65 -13.31 -12.33
CA MET A 319 5.87 -13.27 -11.10
C MET A 319 4.50 -12.61 -11.32
N VAL A 320 3.54 -12.98 -10.49
CA VAL A 320 2.16 -12.48 -10.53
C VAL A 320 2.09 -10.98 -10.24
N LYS A 321 1.19 -10.30 -10.93
CA LYS A 321 0.82 -8.92 -10.61
C LYS A 321 -0.44 -8.89 -9.74
N MET A 322 -0.45 -8.02 -8.74
CA MET A 322 -1.66 -7.60 -8.04
C MET A 322 -2.12 -6.26 -8.58
N LYS A 323 -3.44 -6.11 -8.75
CA LYS A 323 -4.04 -4.80 -9.01
C LYS A 323 -3.92 -3.89 -7.76
N PRO A 324 -4.11 -2.56 -7.92
CA PRO A 324 -4.23 -1.66 -6.79
C PRO A 324 -5.26 -2.15 -5.78
N ILE A 325 -5.02 -1.86 -4.49
CA ILE A 325 -5.99 -2.19 -3.44
C ILE A 325 -7.23 -1.33 -3.63
N VAL A 326 -8.36 -1.97 -3.91
CA VAL A 326 -9.66 -1.29 -4.05
C VAL A 326 -10.17 -0.90 -2.67
N GLY A 327 -9.87 -1.65 -1.63
CA GLY A 327 -10.26 -1.26 -0.30
C GLY A 327 -9.96 -2.31 0.72
N ARG A 328 -10.58 -2.17 1.88
CA ARG A 328 -10.40 -3.07 3.00
C ARG A 328 -11.74 -3.62 3.46
N ALA A 329 -11.85 -4.94 3.57
CA ALA A 329 -13.06 -5.62 4.00
C ALA A 329 -13.59 -5.14 5.36
N ASP A 330 -12.70 -4.62 6.23
CA ASP A 330 -13.03 -4.03 7.53
C ASP A 330 -13.28 -2.52 7.51
N ASP A 331 -12.89 -1.80 6.44
CA ASP A 331 -13.13 -0.35 6.26
C ASP A 331 -14.29 -0.07 5.26
N MET A 332 -14.99 -1.12 4.84
CA MET A 332 -16.10 -1.05 3.91
C MET A 332 -17.28 -0.28 4.52
N LEU A 333 -17.71 0.80 3.86
CA LEU A 333 -18.92 1.52 4.24
C LEU A 333 -20.13 0.82 3.61
N ILE A 334 -21.18 0.58 4.40
CA ILE A 334 -22.45 0.04 3.90
C ILE A 334 -23.45 1.19 3.79
N VAL A 335 -23.61 1.76 2.59
CA VAL A 335 -24.54 2.88 2.34
C VAL A 335 -25.81 2.31 1.72
N ARG A 336 -26.91 2.27 2.47
CA ARG A 336 -28.19 1.68 2.03
C ARG A 336 -28.06 0.25 1.44
N GLY A 337 -27.21 -0.58 2.05
CA GLY A 337 -26.98 -1.96 1.61
C GLY A 337 -26.02 -2.11 0.42
N VAL A 338 -25.43 -1.01 -0.07
CA VAL A 338 -24.34 -1.05 -1.05
C VAL A 338 -23.01 -0.98 -0.32
N ASN A 339 -22.11 -1.90 -0.65
CA ASN A 339 -20.73 -1.90 -0.17
C ASN A 339 -19.92 -0.85 -0.92
N VAL A 340 -19.31 0.08 -0.20
CA VAL A 340 -18.61 1.24 -0.75
C VAL A 340 -17.23 1.34 -0.14
N TYR A 341 -16.21 1.41 -0.99
CA TYR A 341 -14.85 1.72 -0.60
C TYR A 341 -14.50 3.19 -0.92
N PRO A 342 -13.73 3.88 -0.06
CA PRO A 342 -13.31 5.26 -0.34
C PRO A 342 -12.61 5.46 -1.69
N SER A 343 -11.89 4.46 -2.20
CA SER A 343 -11.23 4.51 -3.51
C SER A 343 -12.21 4.52 -4.68
N GLN A 344 -13.40 3.92 -4.54
CA GLN A 344 -14.42 3.91 -5.58
C GLN A 344 -15.04 5.30 -5.73
N ILE A 345 -15.14 6.03 -4.62
CA ILE A 345 -15.51 7.45 -4.63
C ILE A 345 -14.41 8.28 -5.29
N GLU A 346 -13.14 7.98 -4.98
CA GLU A 346 -11.98 8.63 -5.61
C GLU A 346 -11.94 8.40 -7.12
N ASP A 347 -12.16 7.16 -7.58
CA ASP A 347 -12.17 6.80 -9.00
C ASP A 347 -13.27 7.56 -9.77
N ALA A 348 -14.43 7.79 -9.15
CA ALA A 348 -15.51 8.58 -9.74
C ALA A 348 -15.09 10.04 -10.03
N PHE A 349 -14.12 10.58 -9.29
CA PHE A 349 -13.60 11.93 -9.54
C PHE A 349 -12.81 12.02 -10.85
N SER A 350 -12.27 10.92 -11.39
CA SER A 350 -11.50 10.93 -12.65
C SER A 350 -12.31 11.39 -13.86
N TYR A 351 -13.64 11.35 -13.73
CA TYR A 351 -14.59 11.68 -14.78
C TYR A 351 -15.13 13.10 -14.69
N VAL A 352 -14.62 13.90 -13.74
CA VAL A 352 -15.00 15.30 -13.56
C VAL A 352 -13.74 16.16 -13.59
N GLU A 353 -13.58 16.91 -14.67
CA GLU A 353 -12.47 17.86 -14.84
C GLU A 353 -12.50 18.94 -13.74
N GLY A 354 -11.36 19.17 -13.09
CA GLY A 354 -11.18 20.21 -12.07
C GLY A 354 -11.36 19.76 -10.63
N VAL A 355 -11.54 18.46 -10.38
CA VAL A 355 -11.48 17.92 -9.01
C VAL A 355 -10.02 17.90 -8.52
N VAL A 356 -9.79 18.46 -7.34
CA VAL A 356 -8.51 18.33 -6.63
C VAL A 356 -8.59 17.08 -5.74
N PRO A 357 -7.57 16.20 -5.72
CA PRO A 357 -7.61 14.92 -5.00
C PRO A 357 -7.48 15.03 -3.45
N ASN A 358 -7.87 16.17 -2.88
CA ASN A 358 -8.04 16.36 -1.44
C ASN A 358 -9.54 16.26 -1.12
N TYR A 359 -9.94 15.19 -0.42
CA TYR A 359 -11.35 14.90 -0.17
C TYR A 359 -11.54 14.14 1.13
N TYR A 360 -12.73 14.32 1.72
CA TYR A 360 -13.18 13.65 2.93
C TYR A 360 -14.58 13.09 2.76
N LEU A 361 -14.82 11.95 3.40
CA LEU A 361 -16.08 11.23 3.40
C LEU A 361 -16.66 11.27 4.81
N THR A 362 -17.90 11.73 4.94
CA THR A 362 -18.63 11.72 6.20
C THR A 362 -19.85 10.80 6.07
N PRO A 363 -19.83 9.61 6.69
CA PRO A 363 -21.00 8.73 6.75
C PRO A 363 -22.17 9.46 7.41
N VAL A 364 -23.34 9.43 6.78
CA VAL A 364 -24.57 9.99 7.34
C VAL A 364 -25.39 8.85 7.93
N GLU A 365 -25.39 8.75 9.24
CA GLU A 365 -26.10 7.70 9.98
C GLU A 365 -27.52 8.13 10.37
N LYS A 366 -28.48 7.22 10.20
CA LYS A 366 -29.84 7.30 10.74
C LYS A 366 -30.21 5.94 11.32
N GLU A 367 -30.65 5.91 12.58
CA GLU A 367 -31.01 4.65 13.27
C GLU A 367 -29.91 3.59 13.18
N GLN A 368 -28.64 4.00 13.36
CA GLN A 368 -27.44 3.15 13.27
C GLN A 368 -27.18 2.54 11.88
N MET A 369 -27.84 3.04 10.83
CA MET A 369 -27.58 2.68 9.44
C MET A 369 -27.01 3.88 8.68
N CYS A 370 -25.96 3.66 7.89
CA CYS A 370 -25.47 4.70 6.99
C CYS A 370 -26.42 4.84 5.79
N VAL A 371 -27.15 5.96 5.75
CA VAL A 371 -28.21 6.23 4.76
C VAL A 371 -27.74 7.11 3.60
N ALA A 372 -26.61 7.79 3.74
CA ALA A 372 -25.97 8.57 2.68
C ALA A 372 -24.48 8.76 3.01
N LEU A 373 -23.73 9.27 2.04
CA LEU A 373 -22.34 9.69 2.24
C LEU A 373 -22.23 11.16 1.83
N ASP A 374 -21.85 12.01 2.78
CA ASP A 374 -21.46 13.39 2.48
C ASP A 374 -20.01 13.36 1.97
N VAL A 375 -19.75 14.06 0.88
CA VAL A 375 -18.43 14.11 0.22
C VAL A 375 -17.97 15.56 0.19
N ASP A 376 -16.91 15.86 0.92
CA ASP A 376 -16.23 17.15 0.89
C ASP A 376 -15.06 17.04 -0.11
N VAL A 377 -15.05 17.89 -1.14
CA VAL A 377 -14.06 17.86 -2.23
C VAL A 377 -13.61 19.27 -2.59
N GLU A 378 -12.36 19.42 -3.01
CA GLU A 378 -11.82 20.71 -3.48
C GLU A 378 -11.93 20.85 -5.01
N ILE A 379 -12.15 22.08 -5.47
CA ILE A 379 -12.15 22.45 -6.90
C ILE A 379 -10.83 23.15 -7.25
N ASN A 380 -10.31 22.89 -8.45
CA ASN A 380 -9.10 23.52 -8.96
C ASN A 380 -9.34 25.02 -9.23
N ASP A 381 -8.53 25.88 -8.60
CA ASP A 381 -8.56 27.33 -8.75
C ASP A 381 -8.32 27.78 -10.20
N GLU A 382 -7.53 27.06 -10.98
CA GLU A 382 -7.28 27.38 -12.39
C GLU A 382 -8.55 27.22 -13.24
N LEU A 383 -9.38 26.22 -12.93
CA LEU A 383 -10.66 26.04 -13.61
C LEU A 383 -11.61 27.20 -13.29
N VAL A 384 -11.62 27.67 -12.05
CA VAL A 384 -12.41 28.83 -11.61
C VAL A 384 -11.92 30.10 -12.30
N LYS A 385 -10.61 30.33 -12.33
CA LYS A 385 -9.96 31.49 -12.98
C LYS A 385 -10.18 31.50 -14.49
N ALA A 386 -10.04 30.35 -15.16
CA ALA A 386 -10.25 30.21 -16.60
C ALA A 386 -11.69 30.59 -17.02
N ARG A 387 -12.66 30.40 -16.12
CA ARG A 387 -14.06 30.78 -16.32
C ARG A 387 -14.38 32.22 -15.91
N GLN A 388 -13.40 32.98 -15.42
CA GLN A 388 -13.54 34.37 -14.97
C GLN A 388 -14.64 34.54 -13.91
N LEU A 389 -14.81 33.54 -13.03
CA LEU A 389 -15.82 33.56 -12.00
C LEU A 389 -15.30 34.26 -10.74
N GLU A 390 -15.98 35.32 -10.31
CA GLU A 390 -15.69 35.97 -9.02
C GLU A 390 -16.28 35.15 -7.86
N ILE A 391 -15.46 34.85 -6.86
CA ILE A 391 -15.86 34.06 -5.69
C ILE A 391 -17.04 34.75 -4.97
N ASN A 392 -18.03 33.95 -4.54
CA ASN A 392 -19.26 34.39 -3.87
C ASN A 392 -20.24 35.21 -4.73
N THR A 393 -20.07 35.25 -6.05
CA THR A 393 -21.13 35.71 -6.97
C THR A 393 -22.15 34.61 -7.23
N ASP A 394 -23.35 34.98 -7.68
CA ASP A 394 -24.38 34.01 -8.08
C ASP A 394 -23.88 33.06 -9.18
N ASP A 395 -23.08 33.57 -10.13
CA ASP A 395 -22.48 32.77 -11.20
C ASP A 395 -21.50 31.73 -10.66
N TYR A 396 -20.66 32.12 -9.69
CA TYR A 396 -19.77 31.18 -8.99
C TYR A 396 -20.56 30.11 -8.22
N LEU A 397 -21.57 30.51 -7.44
CA LEU A 397 -22.39 29.58 -6.67
C LEU A 397 -23.15 28.59 -7.58
N ASN A 398 -23.66 29.07 -8.72
CA ASN A 398 -24.30 28.23 -9.73
C ASN A 398 -23.31 27.25 -10.37
N PHE A 399 -22.11 27.72 -10.71
CA PHE A 399 -21.06 26.86 -11.25
C PHE A 399 -20.66 25.78 -10.24
N VAL A 400 -20.35 26.17 -9.00
CA VAL A 400 -19.99 25.25 -7.92
C VAL A 400 -21.10 24.24 -7.65
N GLY A 401 -22.37 24.67 -7.65
CA GLY A 401 -23.52 23.79 -7.53
C GLY A 401 -23.63 22.79 -8.69
N SER A 402 -23.36 23.23 -9.92
CA SER A 402 -23.35 22.36 -11.10
C SER A 402 -22.19 21.36 -11.08
N PHE A 403 -21.02 21.79 -10.60
CA PHE A 403 -19.82 20.98 -10.43
C PHE A 403 -20.05 19.88 -9.38
N GLY A 404 -20.57 20.24 -8.20
CA GLY A 404 -20.96 19.28 -7.17
C GLY A 404 -21.98 18.26 -7.68
N LYS A 405 -23.01 18.70 -8.41
CA LYS A 405 -24.00 17.78 -9.04
C LYS A 405 -23.38 16.84 -10.07
N ASN A 406 -22.38 17.29 -10.82
CA ASN A 406 -21.69 16.42 -11.76
C ASN A 406 -20.94 15.29 -11.05
N ILE A 407 -20.28 15.61 -9.93
CA ILE A 407 -19.63 14.63 -9.06
C ILE A 407 -20.67 13.66 -8.46
N GLU A 408 -21.79 14.17 -7.94
CA GLU A 408 -22.90 13.33 -7.44
C GLU A 408 -23.39 12.34 -8.51
N ASN A 409 -23.52 12.80 -9.75
CA ASN A 409 -23.97 11.97 -10.87
C ASN A 409 -22.95 10.87 -11.23
N GLU A 410 -21.66 11.19 -11.30
CA GLU A 410 -20.62 10.19 -11.60
C GLU A 410 -20.47 9.16 -10.46
N ILE A 411 -20.55 9.59 -9.19
CA ILE A 411 -20.61 8.66 -8.05
C ILE A 411 -21.85 7.77 -8.16
N LYS A 412 -23.02 8.34 -8.45
CA LYS A 412 -24.26 7.57 -8.56
C LYS A 412 -24.19 6.54 -9.69
N LYS A 413 -23.60 6.91 -10.82
CA LYS A 413 -23.46 6.06 -12.01
C LYS A 413 -22.48 4.90 -11.81
N ARG A 414 -21.39 5.13 -11.06
CA ARG A 414 -20.29 4.15 -10.93
C ARG A 414 -20.35 3.33 -9.66
N VAL A 415 -20.71 3.98 -8.56
CA VAL A 415 -20.75 3.37 -7.22
C VAL A 415 -22.17 2.96 -6.84
N GLY A 416 -23.20 3.53 -7.49
CA GLY A 416 -24.59 3.16 -7.27
C GLY A 416 -25.26 3.86 -6.07
N ILE A 417 -24.52 4.66 -5.30
CA ILE A 417 -25.02 5.33 -4.10
C ILE A 417 -25.40 6.80 -4.34
N THR A 418 -26.29 7.31 -3.50
CA THR A 418 -26.60 8.74 -3.48
C THR A 418 -25.71 9.43 -2.46
N THR A 419 -25.03 10.48 -2.89
CA THR A 419 -24.14 11.31 -2.06
C THR A 419 -24.64 12.75 -2.03
N LYS A 420 -24.13 13.52 -1.07
CA LYS A 420 -24.25 14.99 -1.08
C LYS A 420 -22.84 15.56 -1.16
N VAL A 421 -22.55 16.25 -2.25
CA VAL A 421 -21.22 16.82 -2.48
C VAL A 421 -21.17 18.26 -1.97
N ARG A 422 -20.15 18.57 -1.17
CA ARG A 422 -19.78 19.92 -0.76
C ARG A 422 -18.46 20.26 -1.41
N VAL A 423 -18.49 21.32 -2.20
CA VAL A 423 -17.33 21.79 -2.94
C VAL A 423 -16.69 22.90 -2.13
N HIS A 424 -15.39 22.75 -1.93
CA HIS A 424 -14.55 23.65 -1.15
C HIS A 424 -13.55 24.34 -2.06
N ALA A 425 -13.08 25.52 -1.64
CA ALA A 425 -11.97 26.18 -2.33
C ALA A 425 -10.70 25.32 -2.23
N GLN A 426 -9.83 25.40 -3.23
CA GLN A 426 -8.54 24.71 -3.21
C GLN A 426 -7.77 25.04 -1.93
N ASP A 427 -7.14 24.03 -1.33
CA ASP A 427 -6.31 24.14 -0.12
C ASP A 427 -7.05 24.48 1.18
N SER A 428 -8.39 24.41 1.20
CA SER A 428 -9.17 24.74 2.40
C SER A 428 -9.43 23.53 3.32
N LEU A 429 -9.34 22.30 2.82
CA LEU A 429 -9.48 21.08 3.63
C LEU A 429 -8.13 20.69 4.27
N PRO A 430 -8.13 20.04 5.45
CA PRO A 430 -6.90 19.62 6.10
C PRO A 430 -6.04 18.73 5.20
N LYS A 431 -4.72 18.95 5.20
CA LYS A 431 -3.75 18.19 4.40
C LYS A 431 -2.99 17.17 5.24
N CYS A 432 -2.31 16.24 4.57
CA CYS A 432 -1.48 15.24 5.23
C CYS A 432 -0.16 15.84 5.76
N GLU A 433 0.17 15.60 7.03
CA GLU A 433 1.41 16.08 7.67
C GLU A 433 2.54 15.02 7.72
N GLY A 434 2.56 14.08 6.75
CA GLY A 434 3.61 13.05 6.64
C GLY A 434 3.25 11.68 7.24
N GLY A 435 1.97 11.43 7.51
CA GLY A 435 1.43 10.14 7.95
C GLY A 435 0.46 9.51 6.94
N LYS A 436 -0.25 8.46 7.37
CA LYS A 436 -1.41 7.94 6.62
C LYS A 436 -2.61 8.87 6.85
N ILE A 437 -3.25 9.34 5.79
CA ILE A 437 -4.45 10.16 5.93
C ILE A 437 -5.67 9.27 6.19
N ASN A 438 -6.54 9.65 7.13
CA ASN A 438 -7.86 9.04 7.28
C ASN A 438 -8.90 9.93 6.60
N ARG A 439 -9.39 9.50 5.43
CA ARG A 439 -10.39 10.24 4.66
C ARG A 439 -11.80 10.09 5.20
N ILE A 440 -12.06 9.20 6.16
CA ILE A 440 -13.38 9.03 6.77
C ILE A 440 -13.46 9.85 8.06
N LEU A 441 -14.27 10.91 8.03
CA LEU A 441 -14.58 11.73 9.21
C LEU A 441 -15.69 11.05 10.02
N LYS A 442 -15.38 10.65 11.25
CA LYS A 442 -16.39 10.20 12.20
C LYS A 442 -17.01 11.43 12.86
N LYS A 443 -18.34 11.55 12.79
CA LYS A 443 -19.09 12.56 13.54
C LYS A 443 -19.33 12.14 14.97
#